data_AF-A0A9R0TV50-F1
#
_entry.id   AF-A0A9R0TV50-F1
#
_cell.length_a   1.000
_cell.length_b   1.000
_cell.length_c   1.000
_cell.angle_alpha   90.00
_cell.angle_beta   90.00
_cell.angle_gamma   90.00
#
_symmetry.space_group_name_H-M   'P 1'
#
loop_
_entity.id
_entity.type
_entity.pdbx_description
1 polymer ?
#
loop_
_entity_poly.entity_id
_entity_poly.type
_entity_poly.pdbx_seq_one_letter_code
_entity_poly.pdbx_strand_id
1 'polypeptide(L)'
;MALPKLLLLLFVGGALSLTFFSGSAEAGEVGVCYGMMGDNLPQPPAVVQLLKQHGITMVRLYDADAGGLRALANTGIKVGVSLPNDNIPDAASSMSYAVRWVQSNVQAYPGTWIDSVAVGNEVFHQAPWLTHQLLPAMKNIQAALAGAGLGDAVKVVTPIALDALKVPSFPPSVGEFRDDIAWSVMRPMVDFLEQTGSYLTFNIYPYFAYKYDSHVDPDFAFFRPNNGQHDPGTGLTYFNLFDAMVDAVFHAVEKLGNSGEHTHGNGRTRRRVASLMRVPESGAPGGKGKTGVASNSKLDGSASTENAQAYNSNLIQSCDFGGCGSVVYQQPSFGNCVLPQWRNGLKRLGGGPNTGPPYVHLAQG
;
A
#
# COMPACT_ATOMS: atom_id res chain seq x y z
N MET A 1 64.42 18.17 17.07
CA MET A 1 63.56 18.19 15.85
C MET A 1 62.67 16.96 15.88
N ALA A 2 61.39 17.10 16.25
CA ALA A 2 60.48 15.95 16.43
C ALA A 2 59.01 16.28 16.08
N LEU A 3 58.80 17.18 15.11
CA LEU A 3 57.48 17.71 14.74
C LEU A 3 56.92 17.37 13.34
N PRO A 4 57.51 16.50 12.47
CA PRO A 4 56.86 16.15 11.20
C PRO A 4 56.02 14.86 11.23
N LYS A 5 56.15 13.99 12.25
CA LYS A 5 55.50 12.67 12.26
C LYS A 5 54.09 12.63 12.87
N LEU A 6 53.71 13.62 13.69
CA LEU A 6 52.39 13.63 14.34
C LEU A 6 51.26 14.15 13.43
N LEU A 7 51.57 15.06 12.49
CA LEU A 7 50.57 15.55 11.52
C LEU A 7 50.16 14.50 10.48
N LEU A 8 51.07 13.59 10.11
CA LEU A 8 50.78 12.58 9.08
C LEU A 8 49.80 11.51 9.57
N LEU A 9 49.79 11.19 10.86
CA LEU A 9 48.83 10.27 11.49
C LEU A 9 47.42 10.87 11.57
N LEU A 10 47.28 12.19 11.70
CA LEU A 10 45.98 12.87 11.69
C LEU A 10 45.33 12.94 10.30
N PHE A 11 46.12 12.92 9.22
CA PHE A 11 45.57 12.90 7.85
C PHE A 11 45.18 11.50 7.35
N VAL A 12 45.79 10.43 7.88
CA VAL A 12 45.37 9.05 7.54
C VAL A 12 44.17 8.59 8.39
N GLY A 13 44.04 9.08 9.63
CA GLY A 13 42.89 8.78 10.50
C GLY A 13 41.59 9.55 10.18
N GLY A 14 41.65 10.61 9.38
CA GLY A 14 40.50 11.49 9.09
C GLY A 14 39.71 11.19 7.80
N ALA A 15 40.21 10.29 6.94
CA ALA A 15 39.69 10.10 5.59
C ALA A 15 38.86 8.81 5.39
N LEU A 16 38.61 8.02 6.44
CA LEU A 16 37.99 6.69 6.34
C LEU A 16 36.74 6.50 7.24
N SER A 17 35.93 7.56 7.40
CA SER A 17 34.62 7.49 8.10
C SER A 17 33.48 8.19 7.32
N LEU A 18 33.62 8.32 5.99
CA LEU A 18 32.63 8.97 5.11
C LEU A 18 31.98 8.02 4.08
N THR A 19 32.12 6.71 4.26
CA THR A 19 31.36 5.69 3.53
C THR A 19 30.41 4.98 4.51
N PHE A 20 29.22 4.60 4.04
CA PHE A 20 28.08 4.07 4.82
C PHE A 20 27.16 5.08 5.55
N PHE A 21 26.97 6.28 4.98
CA PHE A 21 25.59 6.75 4.76
C PHE A 21 25.18 6.52 3.30
N SER A 22 25.32 5.26 2.87
CA SER A 22 24.39 4.70 1.90
C SER A 22 23.05 4.62 2.60
N GLY A 23 22.30 5.73 2.60
CA GLY A 23 20.85 5.64 2.65
C GLY A 23 20.48 4.77 1.46
N SER A 24 20.20 3.50 1.73
CA SER A 24 19.62 2.65 0.70
C SER A 24 18.32 3.33 0.33
N ALA A 25 18.23 3.80 -0.91
CA ALA A 25 16.93 3.79 -1.56
C ALA A 25 16.48 2.33 -1.47
N GLU A 26 15.51 2.08 -0.59
CA GLU A 26 14.94 0.76 -0.35
C GLU A 26 14.22 0.39 -1.65
N ALA A 27 14.97 -0.27 -2.56
CA ALA A 27 14.55 -0.41 -3.94
C ALA A 27 13.21 -1.15 -4.02
N GLY A 28 12.19 -0.45 -4.52
CA GLY A 28 10.89 -0.93 -4.97
C GLY A 28 10.45 -2.28 -4.40
N GLU A 29 10.10 -2.32 -3.12
CA GLU A 29 9.56 -3.55 -2.55
C GLU A 29 8.13 -3.80 -3.03
N VAL A 30 8.00 -4.77 -3.94
CA VAL A 30 6.72 -5.27 -4.44
C VAL A 30 6.28 -6.45 -3.59
N GLY A 31 5.08 -6.35 -3.03
CA GLY A 31 4.44 -7.40 -2.23
C GLY A 31 3.07 -7.82 -2.74
N VAL A 32 2.44 -8.80 -2.09
CA VAL A 32 1.09 -9.27 -2.44
C VAL A 32 0.14 -9.37 -1.25
N CYS A 33 -1.14 -9.11 -1.47
CA CYS A 33 -2.21 -9.38 -0.52
C CYS A 33 -2.51 -10.88 -0.47
N TYR A 34 -2.24 -11.53 0.67
CA TYR A 34 -2.58 -12.93 0.89
C TYR A 34 -3.99 -13.03 1.52
N GLY A 35 -5.00 -13.02 0.65
CA GLY A 35 -6.38 -13.30 1.05
C GLY A 35 -6.58 -14.78 1.37
N MET A 36 -7.19 -15.08 2.52
CA MET A 36 -7.47 -16.44 2.99
C MET A 36 -8.96 -16.85 2.90
N MET A 37 -9.82 -15.98 2.37
CA MET A 37 -11.23 -16.29 2.15
C MET A 37 -11.42 -17.09 0.85
N GLY A 38 -11.29 -18.41 0.96
CA GLY A 38 -11.58 -19.37 -0.11
C GLY A 38 -11.56 -20.81 0.40
N ASP A 39 -12.35 -21.70 -0.21
CA ASP A 39 -12.52 -23.10 0.20
C ASP A 39 -11.51 -24.07 -0.44
N ASN A 40 -10.79 -23.62 -1.47
CA ASN A 40 -9.86 -24.41 -2.29
C ASN A 40 -8.41 -23.88 -2.28
N LEU A 41 -8.07 -23.02 -1.32
CA LEU A 41 -6.77 -22.35 -1.28
C LEU A 41 -5.63 -23.32 -0.91
N PRO A 42 -4.41 -23.12 -1.47
CA PRO A 42 -3.22 -23.83 -1.01
C PRO A 42 -2.95 -23.56 0.47
N GLN A 43 -2.46 -24.58 1.18
CA GLN A 43 -2.07 -24.44 2.58
C GLN A 43 -0.91 -23.42 2.73
N PRO A 44 -0.83 -22.66 3.84
CA PRO A 44 0.14 -21.57 3.97
C PRO A 44 1.61 -21.89 3.63
N PRO A 45 2.17 -23.08 3.95
CA PRO A 45 3.52 -23.44 3.54
C PRO A 45 3.72 -23.52 2.00
N ALA A 46 2.69 -23.92 1.26
CA ALA A 46 2.73 -23.96 -0.21
C ALA A 46 2.65 -22.54 -0.80
N VAL A 47 1.86 -21.65 -0.19
CA VAL A 47 1.83 -20.22 -0.56
C VAL A 47 3.20 -19.58 -0.32
N VAL A 48 3.87 -19.88 0.80
CA VAL A 48 5.23 -19.40 1.08
C VAL A 48 6.26 -19.90 0.05
N GLN A 49 6.13 -21.13 -0.45
CA GLN A 49 6.97 -21.62 -1.55
C GLN A 49 6.72 -20.83 -2.84
N LEU A 50 5.45 -20.56 -3.19
CA LEU A 50 5.08 -19.77 -4.36
C LEU A 50 5.62 -18.33 -4.28
N LEU A 51 5.47 -17.67 -3.14
CA LEU A 51 6.01 -16.32 -2.90
C LEU A 51 7.52 -16.26 -3.18
N LYS A 52 8.27 -17.23 -2.63
CA LYS A 52 9.72 -17.34 -2.84
C LYS A 52 10.10 -17.65 -4.30
N GLN A 53 9.34 -18.52 -4.99
CA GLN A 53 9.57 -18.84 -6.40
C GLN A 53 9.41 -17.62 -7.32
N HIS A 54 8.51 -16.71 -6.97
CA HIS A 54 8.27 -15.47 -7.72
C HIS A 54 9.02 -14.24 -7.17
N GLY A 55 9.93 -14.43 -6.20
CA GLY A 55 10.76 -13.34 -5.65
C GLY A 55 9.99 -12.31 -4.81
N ILE A 56 8.80 -12.65 -4.32
CA ILE A 56 7.97 -11.74 -3.52
C ILE A 56 8.54 -11.62 -2.10
N THR A 57 8.88 -10.40 -1.70
CA THR A 57 9.55 -10.09 -0.42
C THR A 57 8.63 -9.54 0.65
N MET A 58 7.39 -9.16 0.31
CA MET A 58 6.41 -8.59 1.25
C MET A 58 5.02 -9.21 1.04
N VAL A 59 4.28 -9.42 2.13
CA VAL A 59 2.87 -9.81 2.09
C VAL A 59 2.01 -9.03 3.08
N ARG A 60 0.73 -8.87 2.74
CA ARG A 60 -0.30 -8.38 3.66
C ARG A 60 -1.31 -9.48 3.99
N LEU A 61 -1.56 -9.69 5.28
CA LEU A 61 -2.65 -10.49 5.83
C LEU A 61 -3.80 -9.57 6.27
N TYR A 62 -5.05 -9.97 6.01
CA TYR A 62 -6.26 -9.21 6.37
C TYR A 62 -6.74 -9.45 7.82
N ASP A 63 -6.02 -10.30 8.54
CA ASP A 63 -6.15 -10.55 9.97
C ASP A 63 -4.75 -10.90 10.55
N ALA A 64 -4.72 -11.60 11.68
CA ALA A 64 -3.52 -12.17 12.28
C ALA A 64 -3.56 -13.71 12.28
N ASP A 65 -3.91 -14.35 11.15
CA ASP A 65 -3.98 -15.81 11.07
C ASP A 65 -2.70 -16.51 11.54
N ALA A 66 -2.88 -17.41 12.51
CA ALA A 66 -1.81 -18.15 13.15
C ALA A 66 -1.19 -19.23 12.23
N GLY A 67 -1.87 -19.64 11.15
CA GLY A 67 -1.34 -20.53 10.13
C GLY A 67 -0.35 -19.82 9.21
N GLY A 68 -0.77 -18.70 8.62
CA GLY A 68 0.04 -17.80 7.80
C GLY A 68 1.25 -17.27 8.55
N LEU A 69 1.05 -16.73 9.77
CA LEU A 69 2.14 -16.20 10.57
C LEU A 69 3.20 -17.26 10.91
N ARG A 70 2.81 -18.49 11.23
CA ARG A 70 3.78 -19.60 11.43
C ARG A 70 4.47 -20.03 10.15
N ALA A 71 3.77 -20.07 9.02
CA ALA A 71 4.38 -20.44 7.74
C ALA A 71 5.37 -19.39 7.23
N LEU A 72 5.15 -18.11 7.54
CA LEU A 72 6.04 -16.99 7.21
C LEU A 72 7.26 -16.87 8.14
N ALA A 73 7.36 -17.68 9.20
CA ALA A 73 8.49 -17.66 10.12
C ALA A 73 9.80 -18.08 9.44
N ASN A 74 10.87 -17.32 9.69
CA ASN A 74 12.22 -17.50 9.15
C ASN A 74 12.28 -17.50 7.62
N THR A 75 11.30 -16.89 6.95
CA THR A 75 11.24 -16.85 5.48
C THR A 75 12.05 -15.71 4.86
N GLY A 76 12.26 -14.63 5.59
CA GLY A 76 12.78 -13.35 5.09
C GLY A 76 11.71 -12.44 4.46
N ILE A 77 10.45 -12.87 4.40
CA ILE A 77 9.34 -12.10 3.84
C ILE A 77 8.78 -11.16 4.91
N LYS A 78 8.67 -9.86 4.60
CA LYS A 78 8.00 -8.83 5.44
C LYS A 78 6.50 -9.08 5.48
N VAL A 79 5.87 -8.88 6.64
CA VAL A 79 4.46 -9.18 6.88
C VAL A 79 3.73 -7.99 7.50
N GLY A 80 2.79 -7.42 6.76
CA GLY A 80 1.76 -6.56 7.34
C GLY A 80 0.59 -7.40 7.84
N VAL A 81 0.29 -7.33 9.14
CA VAL A 81 -0.91 -7.97 9.73
C VAL A 81 -2.02 -6.93 9.91
N SER A 82 -3.28 -7.37 9.93
CA SER A 82 -4.40 -6.45 10.17
C SER A 82 -5.14 -6.76 11.48
N LEU A 83 -5.55 -5.71 12.20
CA LEU A 83 -6.57 -5.76 13.24
C LEU A 83 -7.93 -5.51 12.56
N PRO A 84 -8.85 -6.49 12.51
CA PRO A 84 -10.13 -6.36 11.80
C PRO A 84 -11.01 -5.22 12.31
N ASN A 85 -11.86 -4.67 11.45
CA ASN A 85 -12.76 -3.55 11.78
C ASN A 85 -13.59 -3.81 13.06
N ASP A 86 -14.09 -5.03 13.25
CA ASP A 86 -14.88 -5.43 14.43
C ASP A 86 -14.12 -5.34 15.76
N ASN A 87 -12.79 -5.30 15.74
CA ASN A 87 -11.95 -5.16 16.92
C ASN A 87 -11.55 -3.70 17.24
N ILE A 88 -11.88 -2.74 16.38
CA ILE A 88 -11.58 -1.31 16.61
C ILE A 88 -12.24 -0.78 17.90
N PRO A 89 -13.53 -1.09 18.23
CA PRO A 89 -14.15 -0.59 19.47
C PRO A 89 -13.40 -1.00 20.74
N ASP A 90 -12.96 -2.25 20.82
CA ASP A 90 -12.22 -2.78 21.97
C ASP A 90 -10.80 -2.20 22.04
N ALA A 91 -10.11 -2.13 20.89
CA ALA A 91 -8.77 -1.54 20.80
C ALA A 91 -8.79 -0.03 21.12
N ALA A 92 -9.85 0.69 20.75
CA ALA A 92 -10.04 2.11 21.04
C ALA A 92 -10.33 2.38 22.52
N SER A 93 -11.20 1.57 23.13
CA SER A 93 -11.68 1.77 24.50
C SER A 93 -10.78 1.17 25.58
N SER A 94 -9.93 0.20 25.24
CA SER A 94 -9.16 -0.57 26.22
C SER A 94 -7.70 -0.77 25.84
N MET A 95 -6.80 -0.09 26.55
CA MET A 95 -5.36 -0.33 26.45
C MET A 95 -4.98 -1.77 26.83
N SER A 96 -5.69 -2.42 27.76
CA SER A 96 -5.44 -3.82 28.12
C SER A 96 -5.94 -4.82 27.07
N TYR A 97 -6.87 -4.41 26.19
CA TYR A 97 -7.15 -5.15 24.96
C TYR A 97 -5.99 -5.01 23.97
N ALA A 98 -5.56 -3.78 23.67
CA ALA A 98 -4.47 -3.52 22.72
C ALA A 98 -3.16 -4.25 23.10
N VAL A 99 -2.78 -4.26 24.38
CA VAL A 99 -1.62 -5.02 24.88
C VAL A 99 -1.78 -6.52 24.65
N ARG A 100 -2.94 -7.11 24.96
CA ARG A 100 -3.19 -8.55 24.73
C ARG A 100 -3.22 -8.89 23.24
N TRP A 101 -3.73 -8.00 22.40
CA TRP A 101 -3.73 -8.16 20.95
C TRP A 101 -2.29 -8.19 20.41
N VAL A 102 -1.44 -7.22 20.79
CA VAL A 102 -0.02 -7.18 20.39
C VAL A 102 0.76 -8.39 20.92
N GLN A 103 0.51 -8.82 22.16
CA GLN A 103 1.11 -10.02 22.72
C GLN A 103 0.76 -11.28 21.90
N SER A 104 -0.52 -11.45 21.57
CA SER A 104 -1.03 -12.67 20.92
C SER A 104 -0.75 -12.73 19.42
N ASN A 105 -0.70 -11.57 18.76
CA ASN A 105 -0.69 -11.46 17.29
C ASN A 105 0.64 -10.95 16.71
N VAL A 106 1.51 -10.37 17.54
CA VAL A 106 2.84 -9.87 17.12
C VAL A 106 3.95 -10.55 17.92
N GLN A 107 3.98 -10.40 19.25
CA GLN A 107 5.08 -10.95 20.07
C GLN A 107 5.13 -12.48 20.08
N ALA A 108 4.00 -13.16 19.85
CA ALA A 108 3.92 -14.61 19.75
C ALA A 108 4.62 -15.21 18.52
N TYR A 109 5.05 -14.39 17.55
CA TYR A 109 5.63 -14.82 16.28
C TYR A 109 7.04 -14.24 16.03
N PRO A 110 8.02 -14.44 16.94
CA PRO A 110 9.35 -13.80 16.85
C PRO A 110 10.21 -14.26 15.66
N GLY A 111 9.85 -15.38 15.01
CA GLY A 111 10.49 -15.81 13.76
C GLY A 111 9.93 -15.12 12.52
N THR A 112 8.79 -14.43 12.61
CA THR A 112 8.08 -13.84 11.47
C THR A 112 8.36 -12.35 11.42
N TRP A 113 8.80 -11.85 10.27
CA TRP A 113 9.13 -10.44 10.10
C TRP A 113 7.86 -9.60 9.93
N ILE A 114 7.13 -9.40 11.04
CA ILE A 114 6.02 -8.46 11.07
C ILE A 114 6.60 -7.05 11.04
N ASP A 115 6.31 -6.29 9.98
CA ASP A 115 6.83 -4.93 9.77
C ASP A 115 5.76 -3.85 10.04
N SER A 116 4.49 -4.24 10.01
CA SER A 116 3.37 -3.32 10.13
C SER A 116 2.10 -3.96 10.72
N VAL A 117 1.31 -3.14 11.39
CA VAL A 117 -0.05 -3.45 11.86
C VAL A 117 -1.02 -2.45 11.24
N ALA A 118 -1.85 -2.94 10.31
CA ALA A 118 -2.98 -2.22 9.77
C ALA A 118 -4.16 -2.26 10.76
N VAL A 119 -4.52 -1.12 11.33
CA VAL A 119 -5.70 -0.99 12.21
C VAL A 119 -6.91 -0.69 11.34
N GLY A 120 -7.77 -1.70 11.20
CA GLY A 120 -8.90 -1.67 10.28
C GLY A 120 -8.52 -1.79 8.81
N ASN A 121 -9.54 -1.77 7.96
CA ASN A 121 -9.45 -1.68 6.51
C ASN A 121 -10.63 -0.86 5.98
N GLU A 122 -10.31 0.21 5.23
CA GLU A 122 -11.27 1.11 4.57
C GLU A 122 -12.38 1.60 5.51
N VAL A 123 -12.05 1.93 6.77
CA VAL A 123 -13.04 2.18 7.84
C VAL A 123 -14.07 3.24 7.47
N PHE A 124 -13.66 4.33 6.80
CA PHE A 124 -14.57 5.41 6.38
C PHE A 124 -15.57 4.99 5.30
N HIS A 125 -15.37 3.86 4.64
CA HIS A 125 -16.24 3.26 3.62
C HIS A 125 -17.02 2.06 4.19
N GLN A 126 -16.30 1.08 4.76
CA GLN A 126 -16.85 -0.21 5.17
C GLN A 126 -17.51 -0.18 6.56
N ALA A 127 -17.08 0.71 7.44
CA ALA A 127 -17.57 0.80 8.82
C ALA A 127 -17.60 2.26 9.34
N PRO A 128 -18.32 3.18 8.67
CA PRO A 128 -18.28 4.61 8.97
C PRO A 128 -18.70 4.98 10.40
N TRP A 129 -19.46 4.12 11.10
CA TRP A 129 -19.77 4.27 12.52
C TRP A 129 -18.54 4.15 13.45
N LEU A 130 -17.42 3.58 12.98
CA LEU A 130 -16.16 3.45 13.70
C LEU A 130 -15.19 4.63 13.47
N THR A 131 -15.55 5.60 12.62
CA THR A 131 -14.68 6.71 12.16
C THR A 131 -13.92 7.40 13.30
N HIS A 132 -14.60 7.74 14.41
CA HIS A 132 -13.98 8.42 15.55
C HIS A 132 -13.26 7.48 16.54
N GLN A 133 -13.41 6.15 16.40
CA GLN A 133 -12.73 5.13 17.21
C GLN A 133 -11.41 4.67 16.59
N LEU A 134 -11.23 4.84 15.27
CA LEU A 134 -10.04 4.42 14.53
C LEU A 134 -8.73 5.01 15.08
N LEU A 135 -8.61 6.35 15.19
CA LEU A 135 -7.38 6.97 15.68
C LEU A 135 -7.06 6.62 17.16
N PRO A 136 -8.04 6.56 18.09
CA PRO A 136 -7.82 5.97 19.42
C PRO A 136 -7.29 4.53 19.39
N ALA A 137 -7.83 3.65 18.53
CA ALA A 137 -7.35 2.28 18.39
C ALA A 137 -5.89 2.24 17.88
N MET A 138 -5.55 3.03 16.86
CA MET A 138 -4.18 3.17 16.35
C MET A 138 -3.20 3.61 17.45
N LYS A 139 -3.58 4.60 18.26
CA LYS A 139 -2.76 5.10 19.38
C LYS A 139 -2.52 4.02 20.45
N ASN A 140 -3.55 3.26 20.82
CA ASN A 140 -3.41 2.18 21.80
C ASN A 140 -2.56 1.02 21.28
N ILE A 141 -2.69 0.65 20.00
CA ILE A 141 -1.84 -0.37 19.37
C ILE A 141 -0.38 0.09 19.29
N GLN A 142 -0.11 1.34 18.89
CA GLN A 142 1.25 1.90 18.91
C GLN A 142 1.85 1.91 20.32
N ALA A 143 1.07 2.32 21.33
CA ALA A 143 1.52 2.32 22.72
C ALA A 143 1.80 0.89 23.22
N ALA A 144 1.01 -0.10 22.79
CA ALA A 144 1.21 -1.50 23.12
C ALA A 144 2.48 -2.08 22.45
N LEU A 145 2.73 -1.73 21.18
CA LEU A 145 3.98 -2.06 20.48
C LEU A 145 5.19 -1.40 21.14
N ALA A 146 5.10 -0.12 21.52
CA ALA A 146 6.16 0.58 22.24
C ALA A 146 6.46 -0.06 23.61
N GLY A 147 5.43 -0.42 24.39
CA GLY A 147 5.57 -1.15 25.65
C GLY A 147 6.15 -2.58 25.48
N ALA A 148 5.98 -3.17 24.31
CA ALA A 148 6.58 -4.44 23.90
C ALA A 148 8.03 -4.32 23.37
N GLY A 149 8.59 -3.10 23.26
CA GLY A 149 9.90 -2.85 22.66
C GLY A 149 9.90 -2.90 21.12
N LEU A 150 8.73 -2.89 20.48
CA LEU A 150 8.52 -3.03 19.03
C LEU A 150 8.11 -1.72 18.33
N GLY A 151 7.90 -0.63 19.07
CA GLY A 151 7.30 0.62 18.55
C GLY A 151 8.05 1.30 17.41
N ASP A 152 9.37 1.07 17.28
CA ASP A 152 10.17 1.55 16.14
C ASP A 152 10.21 0.55 14.98
N ALA A 153 10.12 -0.75 15.27
CA ALA A 153 10.28 -1.85 14.32
C ALA A 153 8.99 -2.21 13.57
N VAL A 154 7.82 -2.01 14.20
CA VAL A 154 6.50 -2.37 13.66
C VAL A 154 5.67 -1.10 13.50
N LYS A 155 5.29 -0.75 12.27
CA LYS A 155 4.58 0.50 11.96
C LYS A 155 3.07 0.35 12.07
N VAL A 156 2.40 1.26 12.79
CA VAL A 156 0.93 1.29 12.86
C VAL A 156 0.35 2.15 11.75
N VAL A 157 -0.51 1.56 10.92
CA VAL A 157 -1.09 2.18 9.72
C VAL A 157 -2.59 1.93 9.65
N THR A 158 -3.28 2.53 8.70
CA THR A 158 -4.68 2.19 8.38
C THR A 158 -4.92 2.30 6.87
N PRO A 159 -5.23 1.20 6.16
CA PRO A 159 -5.56 1.25 4.74
C PRO A 159 -6.87 2.00 4.52
N ILE A 160 -6.84 3.10 3.78
CA ILE A 160 -7.99 3.97 3.53
C ILE A 160 -8.44 3.83 2.08
N ALA A 161 -9.76 3.80 1.83
CA ALA A 161 -10.31 3.82 0.49
C ALA A 161 -10.17 5.22 -0.13
N LEU A 162 -9.95 5.30 -1.45
CA LEU A 162 -9.84 6.59 -2.16
C LEU A 162 -11.10 7.47 -2.03
N ASP A 163 -12.26 6.90 -1.69
CA ASP A 163 -13.51 7.65 -1.44
C ASP A 163 -13.47 8.53 -0.17
N ALA A 164 -12.39 8.47 0.62
CA ALA A 164 -12.06 9.47 1.64
C ALA A 164 -11.76 10.86 1.04
N LEU A 165 -11.56 10.96 -0.28
CA LEU A 165 -11.50 12.22 -1.02
C LEU A 165 -12.89 12.73 -1.42
N LYS A 166 -13.03 14.04 -1.56
CA LYS A 166 -14.19 14.69 -2.21
C LYS A 166 -14.27 14.29 -3.67
N VAL A 167 -15.49 14.28 -4.22
CA VAL A 167 -15.75 14.15 -5.65
C VAL A 167 -16.12 15.54 -6.21
N PRO A 168 -15.47 16.02 -7.28
CA PRO A 168 -14.39 15.37 -8.04
C PRO A 168 -13.03 15.43 -7.32
N SER A 169 -12.22 14.39 -7.51
CA SER A 169 -10.80 14.32 -7.12
C SER A 169 -9.85 14.42 -8.32
N PHE A 170 -10.38 14.75 -9.50
CA PHE A 170 -9.65 14.89 -10.76
C PHE A 170 -9.98 16.24 -11.41
N PRO A 171 -8.99 17.00 -11.93
CA PRO A 171 -7.56 16.70 -12.00
C PRO A 171 -6.90 16.68 -10.61
N PRO A 172 -5.76 15.97 -10.40
CA PRO A 172 -5.26 15.64 -9.07
C PRO A 172 -5.08 16.84 -8.11
N SER A 173 -4.69 18.01 -8.62
CA SER A 173 -4.63 19.27 -7.84
C SER A 173 -5.91 19.63 -7.08
N VAL A 174 -7.10 19.18 -7.51
CA VAL A 174 -8.36 19.43 -6.78
C VAL A 174 -8.58 18.48 -5.61
N GLY A 175 -7.83 17.38 -5.50
CA GLY A 175 -7.94 16.37 -4.45
C GLY A 175 -7.91 16.95 -3.03
N GLU A 176 -8.92 16.61 -2.23
CA GLU A 176 -9.14 17.11 -0.87
C GLU A 176 -9.92 16.05 -0.08
N PHE A 177 -9.67 15.87 1.22
CA PHE A 177 -10.46 14.96 2.04
C PHE A 177 -11.89 15.47 2.24
N ARG A 178 -12.84 14.55 2.40
CA ARG A 178 -14.24 14.91 2.72
C ARG A 178 -14.34 15.66 4.05
N ASP A 179 -15.26 16.62 4.14
CA ASP A 179 -15.39 17.54 5.28
C ASP A 179 -15.70 16.82 6.61
N ASP A 180 -16.38 15.66 6.56
CA ASP A 180 -16.73 14.84 7.73
C ASP A 180 -15.50 14.27 8.46
N ILE A 181 -14.41 13.99 7.71
CA ILE A 181 -13.19 13.35 8.23
C ILE A 181 -11.95 14.24 8.19
N ALA A 182 -11.89 15.26 7.31
CA ALA A 182 -10.69 16.05 7.03
C ALA A 182 -9.99 16.57 8.31
N TRP A 183 -10.74 17.32 9.13
CA TRP A 183 -10.23 17.94 10.36
C TRP A 183 -10.42 17.08 11.60
N SER A 184 -11.51 16.29 11.63
CA SER A 184 -11.91 15.50 12.79
C SER A 184 -11.04 14.26 13.01
N VAL A 185 -10.52 13.66 11.92
CA VAL A 185 -9.77 12.39 11.95
C VAL A 185 -8.52 12.42 11.08
N MET A 186 -8.59 12.85 9.82
CA MET A 186 -7.45 12.75 8.89
C MET A 186 -6.28 13.63 9.32
N ARG A 187 -6.52 14.90 9.67
CA ARG A 187 -5.46 15.78 10.17
C ARG A 187 -4.73 15.22 11.41
N PRO A 188 -5.39 14.90 12.53
CA PRO A 188 -4.71 14.34 13.70
C PRO A 188 -4.16 12.92 13.48
N MET A 189 -4.63 12.19 12.45
CA MET A 189 -4.04 10.91 12.04
C MET A 189 -2.73 11.11 11.28
N VAL A 190 -2.64 12.05 10.35
CA VAL A 190 -1.37 12.40 9.67
C VAL A 190 -0.33 12.89 10.69
N ASP A 191 -0.72 13.76 11.62
CA ASP A 191 0.17 14.22 12.69
C ASP A 191 0.63 13.04 13.59
N PHE A 192 -0.21 12.01 13.81
CA PHE A 192 0.15 10.79 14.56
C PHE A 192 1.11 9.86 13.79
N LEU A 193 0.88 9.65 12.49
CA LEU A 193 1.78 8.87 11.63
C LEU A 193 3.17 9.53 11.57
N GLU A 194 3.24 10.86 11.54
CA GLU A 194 4.51 11.60 11.56
C GLU A 194 5.27 11.39 12.88
N GLN A 195 4.57 11.52 14.01
CA GLN A 195 5.14 11.36 15.36
C GLN A 195 5.65 9.94 15.64
N THR A 196 5.13 8.93 14.94
CA THR A 196 5.47 7.52 15.12
C THR A 196 6.46 6.98 14.07
N GLY A 197 6.88 7.82 13.12
CA GLY A 197 7.70 7.38 11.99
C GLY A 197 7.00 6.30 11.15
N SER A 198 5.67 6.38 11.08
CA SER A 198 4.81 5.52 10.26
C SER A 198 4.46 6.22 8.94
N TYR A 199 3.63 5.59 8.12
CA TYR A 199 3.28 6.04 6.78
C TYR A 199 1.77 6.03 6.52
N LEU A 200 1.33 6.88 5.59
CA LEU A 200 -0.06 6.90 5.12
C LEU A 200 -0.29 5.73 4.15
N THR A 201 -1.47 5.12 4.18
CA THR A 201 -1.81 3.99 3.32
C THR A 201 -3.17 4.14 2.64
N PHE A 202 -3.20 4.05 1.31
CA PHE A 202 -4.43 4.14 0.52
C PHE A 202 -4.58 2.96 -0.43
N ASN A 203 -5.77 2.36 -0.45
CA ASN A 203 -6.18 1.37 -1.43
C ASN A 203 -6.49 2.09 -2.75
N ILE A 204 -5.67 1.86 -3.79
CA ILE A 204 -5.75 2.58 -5.07
C ILE A 204 -6.20 1.62 -6.17
N TYR A 205 -7.42 1.82 -6.68
CA TYR A 205 -8.05 0.93 -7.66
C TYR A 205 -8.57 1.70 -8.90
N PRO A 206 -7.71 2.03 -9.87
CA PRO A 206 -8.10 2.65 -11.15
C PRO A 206 -9.19 1.89 -11.91
N TYR A 207 -9.21 0.56 -11.76
CA TYR A 207 -10.28 -0.30 -12.29
C TYR A 207 -11.68 0.15 -11.86
N PHE A 208 -11.91 0.59 -10.61
CA PHE A 208 -13.25 0.98 -10.17
C PHE A 208 -13.69 2.31 -10.81
N ALA A 209 -12.79 3.27 -10.97
CA ALA A 209 -13.09 4.50 -11.71
C ALA A 209 -13.46 4.18 -13.17
N TYR A 210 -12.66 3.37 -13.86
CA TYR A 210 -12.98 2.91 -15.22
C TYR A 210 -14.28 2.09 -15.33
N LYS A 211 -14.60 1.28 -14.30
CA LYS A 211 -15.82 0.46 -14.28
C LYS A 211 -17.08 1.30 -14.05
N TYR A 212 -17.00 2.44 -13.37
CA TYR A 212 -18.17 3.22 -12.97
C TYR A 212 -18.31 4.56 -13.71
N ASP A 213 -17.26 5.06 -14.35
CA ASP A 213 -17.31 6.22 -15.23
C ASP A 213 -16.83 5.87 -16.66
N SER A 214 -17.74 5.97 -17.63
CA SER A 214 -17.48 5.70 -19.04
C SER A 214 -16.61 6.75 -19.74
N HIS A 215 -16.27 7.87 -19.09
CA HIS A 215 -15.37 8.90 -19.62
C HIS A 215 -13.90 8.61 -19.29
N VAL A 216 -13.62 7.67 -18.38
CA VAL A 216 -12.26 7.23 -18.07
C VAL A 216 -11.71 6.44 -19.25
N ASP A 217 -10.64 6.95 -19.85
CA ASP A 217 -9.90 6.27 -20.92
C ASP A 217 -9.33 4.93 -20.39
N PRO A 218 -9.66 3.77 -21.02
CA PRO A 218 -9.12 2.48 -20.62
C PRO A 218 -7.59 2.43 -20.72
N ASP A 219 -6.98 3.14 -21.66
CA ASP A 219 -5.52 3.11 -21.83
C ASP A 219 -4.83 3.89 -20.71
N PHE A 220 -5.42 5.00 -20.28
CA PHE A 220 -5.04 5.72 -19.05
C PHE A 220 -5.26 4.87 -17.79
N ALA A 221 -6.36 4.11 -17.69
CA ALA A 221 -6.65 3.26 -16.54
C ALA A 221 -5.74 2.03 -16.40
N PHE A 222 -5.22 1.51 -17.51
CA PHE A 222 -4.44 0.27 -17.57
C PHE A 222 -2.97 0.47 -18.01
N PHE A 223 -2.41 1.67 -17.80
CA PHE A 223 -1.01 2.02 -18.11
C PHE A 223 -0.59 1.74 -19.57
N ARG A 224 -1.51 1.85 -20.53
CA ARG A 224 -1.21 1.69 -21.96
C ARG A 224 -0.87 3.05 -22.59
N PRO A 225 -0.18 3.09 -23.74
CA PRO A 225 0.16 4.35 -24.40
C PRO A 225 -1.09 5.20 -24.70
N ASN A 226 -1.13 6.40 -24.14
CA ASN A 226 -2.20 7.38 -24.31
C ASN A 226 -1.60 8.80 -24.40
N ASN A 227 -2.43 9.81 -24.68
CA ASN A 227 -1.97 11.20 -24.84
C ASN A 227 -1.63 11.91 -23.51
N GLY A 228 -1.84 11.25 -22.38
CA GLY A 228 -1.78 11.85 -21.06
C GLY A 228 -2.99 12.73 -20.74
N GLN A 229 -3.14 13.09 -19.48
CA GLN A 229 -4.14 14.02 -18.97
C GLN A 229 -3.44 15.17 -18.23
N HIS A 230 -3.68 16.40 -18.68
CA HIS A 230 -3.06 17.60 -18.13
C HIS A 230 -3.83 18.14 -16.92
N ASP A 231 -3.12 18.37 -15.81
CA ASP A 231 -3.63 19.03 -14.61
C ASP A 231 -3.33 20.54 -14.67
N PRO A 232 -4.34 21.41 -14.88
CA PRO A 232 -4.13 22.84 -14.95
C PRO A 232 -3.73 23.50 -13.62
N GLY A 233 -3.90 22.82 -12.47
CA GLY A 233 -3.50 23.35 -11.17
C GLY A 233 -2.01 23.19 -10.87
N THR A 234 -1.36 22.17 -11.43
CA THR A 234 0.08 21.89 -11.26
C THR A 234 0.90 22.10 -12.54
N GLY A 235 0.27 22.05 -13.72
CA GLY A 235 0.95 21.98 -15.03
C GLY A 235 1.52 20.60 -15.36
N LEU A 236 1.27 19.58 -14.51
CA LEU A 236 1.71 18.21 -14.75
C LEU A 236 0.83 17.51 -15.78
N THR A 237 1.39 16.49 -16.45
CA THR A 237 0.64 15.60 -17.34
C THR A 237 0.82 14.17 -16.86
N TYR A 238 -0.29 13.56 -16.42
CA TYR A 238 -0.32 12.19 -15.94
C TYR A 238 -0.52 11.25 -17.12
N PHE A 239 0.24 10.16 -17.20
CA PHE A 239 0.12 9.15 -18.27
C PHE A 239 -0.61 7.88 -17.83
N ASN A 240 -0.99 7.78 -16.56
CA ASN A 240 -1.85 6.73 -16.05
C ASN A 240 -2.72 7.24 -14.89
N LEU A 241 -3.83 6.55 -14.64
CA LEU A 241 -4.80 6.91 -13.61
C LEU A 241 -4.31 6.59 -12.19
N PHE A 242 -3.35 5.68 -12.02
CA PHE A 242 -2.80 5.33 -10.71
C PHE A 242 -2.03 6.51 -10.10
N ASP A 243 -1.07 7.08 -10.84
CA ASP A 243 -0.29 8.25 -10.42
C ASP A 243 -1.23 9.43 -10.14
N ALA A 244 -2.24 9.65 -11.00
CA ALA A 244 -3.24 10.70 -10.79
C ALA A 244 -4.06 10.49 -9.50
N MET A 245 -4.40 9.25 -9.14
CA MET A 245 -5.08 8.94 -7.88
C MET A 245 -4.16 9.11 -6.66
N VAL A 246 -2.88 8.77 -6.79
CA VAL A 246 -1.87 8.94 -5.73
C VAL A 246 -1.61 10.43 -5.46
N ASP A 247 -1.38 11.24 -6.49
CA ASP A 247 -1.13 12.68 -6.33
C ASP A 247 -2.37 13.43 -5.85
N ALA A 248 -3.59 12.94 -6.14
CA ALA A 248 -4.81 13.48 -5.54
C ALA A 248 -4.85 13.28 -4.01
N VAL A 249 -4.28 12.20 -3.49
CA VAL A 249 -4.11 12.00 -2.03
C VAL A 249 -3.02 12.93 -1.49
N PHE A 250 -1.90 13.12 -2.20
CA PHE A 250 -0.87 14.08 -1.76
C PHE A 250 -1.40 15.50 -1.67
N HIS A 251 -2.12 15.99 -2.69
CA HIS A 251 -2.74 17.31 -2.63
C HIS A 251 -3.81 17.44 -1.53
N ALA A 252 -4.52 16.37 -1.19
CA ALA A 252 -5.43 16.35 -0.06
C ALA A 252 -4.69 16.51 1.29
N VAL A 253 -3.54 15.84 1.45
CA VAL A 253 -2.67 15.98 2.63
C VAL A 253 -2.03 17.37 2.70
N GLU A 254 -1.59 17.93 1.57
CA GLU A 254 -1.07 19.31 1.50
C GLU A 254 -2.12 20.34 1.94
N LYS A 255 -3.38 20.19 1.52
CA LYS A 255 -4.47 21.08 1.91
C LYS A 255 -4.75 21.05 3.40
N LEU A 256 -4.70 19.88 4.06
CA LEU A 256 -4.73 19.79 5.53
C LEU A 256 -3.57 20.54 6.21
N GLY A 257 -2.40 20.56 5.57
CA GLY A 257 -1.21 21.26 6.07
C GLY A 257 -1.29 22.78 5.94
N ASN A 258 -1.76 23.26 4.78
CA ASN A 258 -1.67 24.68 4.38
C ASN A 258 -2.72 25.60 5.00
N SER A 259 -3.82 25.06 5.53
CA SER A 259 -4.88 25.86 6.18
C SER A 259 -4.66 26.09 7.68
N GLY A 260 -3.47 25.77 8.19
CA GLY A 260 -3.06 25.94 9.59
C GLY A 260 -1.88 26.89 9.79
N GLU A 261 -2.04 28.17 9.41
CA GLU A 261 -1.09 29.22 9.78
C GLU A 261 -1.25 29.61 11.26
N HIS A 262 -0.74 28.78 12.16
CA HIS A 262 -0.21 29.23 13.44
C HIS A 262 1.14 28.54 13.72
N THR A 263 2.15 29.38 13.90
CA THR A 263 3.55 29.01 14.07
C THR A 263 3.80 28.30 15.40
N HIS A 264 4.40 27.11 15.35
CA HIS A 264 5.56 26.72 16.17
C HIS A 264 6.06 25.32 15.77
N GLY A 265 7.34 25.19 15.42
CA GLY A 265 8.01 23.90 15.14
C GLY A 265 8.28 23.62 13.66
N ASN A 266 9.57 23.68 13.28
CA ASN A 266 10.19 23.30 11.99
C ASN A 266 9.28 22.70 10.90
N GLY A 267 8.94 23.51 9.88
CA GLY A 267 8.26 23.09 8.65
C GLY A 267 9.04 22.13 7.72
N ARG A 268 10.08 21.47 8.23
CA ARG A 268 10.84 20.42 7.52
C ARG A 268 10.35 19.00 7.81
N THR A 269 9.57 18.78 8.88
CA THR A 269 9.14 17.42 9.27
C THR A 269 7.85 17.01 8.57
N ARG A 270 6.84 17.90 8.49
CA ARG A 270 5.50 17.64 7.90
C ARG A 270 5.48 17.14 6.44
N ARG A 271 6.54 17.40 5.66
CA ARG A 271 6.67 16.85 4.30
C ARG A 271 6.92 15.34 4.26
N ARG A 272 7.36 14.71 5.36
CA ARG A 272 7.86 13.32 5.34
C ARG A 272 6.80 12.22 5.27
N VAL A 273 5.62 12.40 5.87
CA VAL A 273 4.55 11.38 5.79
C VAL A 273 3.88 11.42 4.41
N ALA A 274 3.68 12.61 3.85
CA ALA A 274 3.26 12.77 2.47
C ALA A 274 4.28 12.10 1.53
N SER A 275 5.58 12.36 1.67
CA SER A 275 6.61 11.71 0.84
C SER A 275 6.83 10.21 1.10
N LEU A 276 5.98 9.54 1.88
CA LEU A 276 6.10 8.12 2.24
C LEU A 276 4.75 7.38 2.20
N MET A 277 3.74 7.86 1.46
CA MET A 277 2.52 7.06 1.24
C MET A 277 2.88 5.71 0.60
N ARG A 278 2.29 4.64 1.12
CA ARG A 278 2.36 3.30 0.53
C ARG A 278 0.98 2.86 0.04
N VAL A 279 0.95 2.02 -0.99
CA VAL A 279 -0.28 1.42 -1.50
C VAL A 279 -0.32 -0.04 -1.01
N PRO A 280 -1.13 -0.37 0.01
CA PRO A 280 -1.22 -1.74 0.53
C PRO A 280 -2.15 -2.64 -0.30
N GLU A 281 -2.90 -2.08 -1.25
CA GLU A 281 -3.78 -2.78 -2.19
C GLU A 281 -3.88 -2.02 -3.51
N SER A 282 -3.68 -2.74 -4.62
CA SER A 282 -4.04 -2.32 -5.96
C SER A 282 -4.20 -3.53 -6.88
N GLY A 283 -5.00 -3.41 -7.95
CA GLY A 283 -5.16 -4.46 -8.95
C GLY A 283 -6.36 -4.26 -9.89
N ALA A 284 -6.47 -5.14 -10.89
CA ALA A 284 -7.62 -5.25 -11.77
C ALA A 284 -8.07 -6.73 -11.92
N PRO A 285 -9.39 -7.02 -11.96
CA PRO A 285 -9.89 -8.40 -12.00
C PRO A 285 -9.77 -9.04 -13.39
N GLY A 286 -9.19 -10.25 -13.43
CA GLY A 286 -8.92 -11.03 -14.65
C GLY A 286 -10.13 -11.62 -15.37
N GLY A 287 -11.35 -11.26 -14.97
CA GLY A 287 -12.60 -11.75 -15.55
C GLY A 287 -13.81 -11.33 -14.72
N LYS A 288 -15.02 -11.57 -15.25
CA LYS A 288 -16.27 -11.33 -14.50
C LYS A 288 -16.32 -12.18 -13.24
N GLY A 289 -16.13 -11.56 -12.08
CA GLY A 289 -16.68 -12.11 -10.84
C GLY A 289 -18.20 -12.28 -10.98
N LYS A 290 -18.80 -13.23 -10.24
CA LYS A 290 -20.26 -13.41 -10.18
C LYS A 290 -20.93 -12.27 -9.38
N THR A 291 -20.77 -11.02 -9.81
CA THR A 291 -21.50 -9.90 -9.23
C THR A 291 -22.96 -10.00 -9.67
N GLY A 292 -23.86 -10.33 -8.74
CA GLY A 292 -25.32 -10.34 -8.96
C GLY A 292 -25.94 -8.96 -9.19
N VAL A 293 -25.15 -7.98 -9.63
CA VAL A 293 -25.58 -6.63 -9.99
C VAL A 293 -25.94 -6.66 -11.47
N ALA A 294 -27.16 -6.25 -11.81
CA ALA A 294 -27.63 -6.22 -13.20
C ALA A 294 -26.67 -5.42 -14.09
N SER A 295 -26.20 -6.04 -15.17
CA SER A 295 -25.23 -5.45 -16.07
C SER A 295 -25.81 -4.25 -16.81
N ASN A 296 -25.24 -3.06 -16.60
CA ASN A 296 -25.40 -1.98 -17.56
C ASN A 296 -24.56 -2.33 -18.80
N SER A 297 -25.21 -2.50 -19.95
CA SER A 297 -24.74 -3.38 -21.05
C SER A 297 -23.52 -2.89 -21.86
N LYS A 298 -22.85 -1.81 -21.44
CA LYS A 298 -21.72 -1.19 -22.15
C LYS A 298 -20.32 -1.54 -21.62
N LEU A 299 -20.20 -2.15 -20.44
CA LEU A 299 -18.90 -2.41 -19.78
C LEU A 299 -18.61 -3.90 -19.54
N ASP A 300 -19.18 -4.76 -20.39
CA ASP A 300 -19.13 -6.23 -20.30
C ASP A 300 -17.69 -6.81 -20.28
N GLY A 301 -16.73 -6.08 -20.86
CA GLY A 301 -15.31 -6.47 -20.96
C GLY A 301 -14.34 -5.75 -20.02
N SER A 302 -14.81 -4.94 -19.07
CA SER A 302 -13.91 -4.17 -18.19
C SER A 302 -13.06 -5.06 -17.28
N ALA A 303 -13.64 -6.13 -16.76
CA ALA A 303 -12.95 -7.21 -16.06
C ALA A 303 -12.54 -8.29 -17.06
N SER A 304 -11.26 -8.32 -17.44
CA SER A 304 -10.71 -9.27 -18.42
C SER A 304 -9.27 -9.63 -18.07
N THR A 305 -8.83 -10.81 -18.51
CA THR A 305 -7.45 -11.29 -18.27
C THR A 305 -6.43 -10.36 -18.91
N GLU A 306 -6.76 -9.77 -20.06
CA GLU A 306 -5.95 -8.78 -20.77
C GLU A 306 -5.81 -7.46 -20.00
N ASN A 307 -6.91 -6.92 -19.46
CA ASN A 307 -6.86 -5.70 -18.63
C ASN A 307 -6.12 -5.95 -17.32
N ALA A 308 -6.36 -7.10 -16.68
CA ALA A 308 -5.66 -7.47 -15.44
C ALA A 308 -4.16 -7.67 -15.66
N GLN A 309 -3.77 -8.38 -16.73
CA GLN A 309 -2.36 -8.57 -17.07
C GLN A 309 -1.68 -7.25 -17.43
N ALA A 310 -2.33 -6.40 -18.23
CA ALA A 310 -1.80 -5.07 -18.55
C ALA A 310 -1.60 -4.23 -17.28
N TYR A 311 -2.64 -4.12 -16.44
CA TYR A 311 -2.58 -3.37 -15.19
C TYR A 311 -1.46 -3.85 -14.27
N ASN A 312 -1.48 -5.14 -13.92
CA ASN A 312 -0.59 -5.75 -12.94
C ASN A 312 0.88 -5.76 -13.42
N SER A 313 1.12 -6.04 -14.71
CA SER A 313 2.49 -6.06 -15.25
C SER A 313 3.09 -4.66 -15.35
N ASN A 314 2.28 -3.68 -15.75
CA ASN A 314 2.74 -2.30 -15.93
C ASN A 314 2.90 -1.58 -14.59
N LEU A 315 2.02 -1.84 -13.60
CA LEU A 315 2.14 -1.31 -12.23
C LEU A 315 3.46 -1.71 -11.56
N ILE A 316 3.92 -2.95 -11.78
CA ILE A 316 5.22 -3.43 -11.28
C ILE A 316 6.40 -2.74 -11.99
N GLN A 317 6.22 -2.33 -13.24
CA GLN A 317 7.23 -1.62 -14.01
C GLN A 317 7.24 -0.10 -13.74
N SER A 318 6.13 0.48 -13.24
CA SER A 318 5.95 1.92 -13.05
C SER A 318 6.52 2.44 -11.71
N CYS A 319 7.69 1.93 -11.30
CA CYS A 319 8.52 2.40 -10.18
C CYS A 319 8.15 1.92 -8.75
N ASP A 320 8.89 2.48 -7.81
CA ASP A 320 9.14 2.09 -6.43
C ASP A 320 8.06 2.64 -5.47
N PHE A 321 7.25 1.74 -4.87
CA PHE A 321 6.12 2.13 -4.00
C PHE A 321 6.18 1.57 -2.56
N GLY A 322 7.22 0.80 -2.21
CA GLY A 322 7.42 0.21 -0.87
C GLY A 322 6.24 -0.58 -0.28
N GLY A 323 5.31 -1.08 -1.10
CA GLY A 323 4.01 -1.60 -0.69
C GLY A 323 3.33 -2.44 -1.79
N CYS A 324 2.35 -3.26 -1.39
CA CYS A 324 1.89 -4.42 -2.16
C CYS A 324 1.04 -4.12 -3.43
N GLY A 325 1.45 -4.68 -4.57
CA GLY A 325 0.70 -4.75 -5.84
C GLY A 325 1.13 -5.96 -6.69
N SER A 326 0.17 -6.77 -7.14
CA SER A 326 0.38 -8.04 -7.89
C SER A 326 0.57 -7.81 -9.41
N VAL A 327 1.16 -8.67 -10.26
CA VAL A 327 1.91 -9.95 -10.15
C VAL A 327 2.72 -10.19 -11.46
N VAL A 328 3.75 -11.05 -11.44
CA VAL A 328 4.82 -11.12 -12.48
C VAL A 328 4.70 -12.26 -13.51
N TYR A 329 5.13 -11.98 -14.76
CA TYR A 329 5.82 -12.98 -15.61
C TYR A 329 7.11 -12.38 -16.24
N GLN A 330 8.27 -12.88 -15.78
CA GLN A 330 9.66 -12.60 -16.22
C GLN A 330 10.36 -11.28 -15.80
N GLN A 331 11.69 -11.28 -15.97
CA GLN A 331 12.70 -10.61 -15.11
C GLN A 331 12.99 -9.12 -15.40
N PRO A 332 13.49 -8.36 -14.40
CA PRO A 332 13.78 -6.93 -14.54
C PRO A 332 15.14 -6.63 -15.19
N SER A 333 15.18 -5.54 -15.95
CA SER A 333 16.41 -4.79 -16.25
C SER A 333 16.21 -3.33 -15.82
N PHE A 334 17.00 -2.86 -14.85
CA PHE A 334 16.91 -1.50 -14.31
C PHE A 334 17.27 -0.41 -15.35
N GLY A 335 16.56 0.72 -15.28
CA GLY A 335 17.01 2.01 -15.80
C GLY A 335 16.59 2.34 -17.24
N ASN A 336 15.81 3.41 -17.39
CA ASN A 336 15.54 4.19 -18.61
C ASN A 336 15.61 3.41 -19.95
N CYS A 337 14.52 2.80 -20.40
CA CYS A 337 14.40 2.31 -21.78
C CYS A 337 13.00 2.50 -22.38
N VAL A 338 12.99 2.86 -23.67
CA VAL A 338 11.84 2.92 -24.59
C VAL A 338 11.95 1.70 -25.55
N LEU A 339 10.90 1.43 -26.36
CA LEU A 339 10.84 0.52 -27.54
C LEU A 339 10.49 -0.97 -27.23
N PRO A 340 10.10 -1.82 -28.23
CA PRO A 340 9.40 -1.58 -29.53
C PRO A 340 8.15 -2.51 -29.73
N GLN A 341 7.49 -2.42 -30.89
CA GLN A 341 6.32 -3.28 -31.27
C GLN A 341 6.69 -4.73 -31.66
N TRP A 342 5.78 -5.70 -31.40
CA TRP A 342 5.40 -6.94 -32.17
C TRP A 342 4.60 -7.91 -31.24
N ARG A 343 3.79 -8.91 -31.62
CA ARG A 343 2.88 -9.28 -32.74
C ARG A 343 2.33 -10.71 -32.45
N ASN A 344 1.00 -10.92 -32.46
CA ASN A 344 0.25 -12.20 -32.61
C ASN A 344 0.47 -13.43 -31.66
N GLY A 345 -0.41 -13.59 -30.65
CA GLY A 345 -1.56 -14.53 -30.67
C GLY A 345 -1.43 -16.05 -30.38
N LEU A 346 -2.27 -16.56 -29.46
CA LEU A 346 -2.95 -17.90 -29.51
C LEU A 346 -4.09 -18.00 -28.43
N LYS A 347 -4.92 -19.08 -28.45
CA LYS A 347 -6.28 -19.12 -27.85
C LYS A 347 -6.53 -20.19 -26.76
N ARG A 348 -7.32 -19.82 -25.72
CA ARG A 348 -8.41 -20.53 -24.95
C ARG A 348 -8.29 -22.03 -24.53
N LEU A 349 -8.89 -22.40 -23.36
CA LEU A 349 -10.22 -23.08 -23.23
C LEU A 349 -10.62 -23.57 -21.79
N GLY A 350 -11.81 -23.17 -21.27
CA GLY A 350 -12.71 -23.85 -20.27
C GLY A 350 -12.26 -24.14 -18.81
N GLY A 351 -13.12 -24.27 -17.76
CA GLY A 351 -14.54 -23.88 -17.58
C GLY A 351 -15.29 -24.47 -16.33
N GLY A 352 -15.70 -23.61 -15.35
CA GLY A 352 -16.81 -23.77 -14.35
C GLY A 352 -16.70 -24.79 -13.17
N PRO A 353 -17.60 -24.80 -12.15
CA PRO A 353 -18.49 -23.73 -11.60
C PRO A 353 -18.60 -23.63 -10.02
N ASN A 354 -19.05 -22.46 -9.50
CA ASN A 354 -19.51 -22.16 -8.09
C ASN A 354 -18.43 -22.04 -7.00
N THR A 355 -18.47 -21.17 -5.97
CA THR A 355 -19.41 -20.08 -5.51
C THR A 355 -18.66 -19.08 -4.59
N GLY A 356 -19.07 -17.80 -4.55
CA GLY A 356 -18.54 -16.79 -3.59
C GLY A 356 -17.76 -15.63 -4.23
N PRO A 357 -17.53 -14.50 -3.52
CA PRO A 357 -16.79 -13.34 -4.04
C PRO A 357 -15.26 -13.59 -3.97
N PRO A 358 -14.54 -13.66 -5.10
CA PRO A 358 -13.12 -14.01 -5.07
C PRO A 358 -12.23 -12.77 -4.92
N TYR A 359 -11.38 -12.80 -3.89
CA TYR A 359 -10.11 -12.07 -3.91
C TYR A 359 -9.14 -12.75 -4.90
N VAL A 360 -8.06 -12.08 -5.29
CA VAL A 360 -7.13 -12.57 -6.33
C VAL A 360 -6.53 -13.93 -5.93
N HIS A 361 -6.94 -15.00 -6.62
CA HIS A 361 -6.43 -16.35 -6.37
C HIS A 361 -5.01 -16.53 -6.92
N LEU A 362 -4.05 -16.73 -6.01
CA LEU A 362 -2.76 -17.37 -6.32
C LEU A 362 -2.90 -18.90 -6.37
N ALA A 363 -3.72 -19.41 -7.30
CA ALA A 363 -3.75 -20.83 -7.67
C ALA A 363 -4.56 -21.09 -8.96
N GLN A 364 -3.87 -21.37 -10.07
CA GLN A 364 -3.91 -22.63 -10.85
C GLN A 364 -3.13 -22.43 -12.16
N GLY A 365 -2.49 -23.50 -12.64
CA GLY A 365 -1.56 -23.48 -13.80
C GLY A 365 -2.21 -23.80 -15.14
#